data_AF-A0A0U4Y5C3-F1
#
_entry.id   AF-A0A0U4Y5C3-F1
#
_cell.length_a   1.000
_cell.length_b   1.000
_cell.length_c   1.000
_cell.angle_alpha   90.00
_cell.angle_beta   90.00
_cell.angle_gamma   90.00
#
_symmetry.space_group_name_H-M   'P 1'
#
loop_
_entity.id
_entity.type
_entity.pdbx_description
1 polymer ?
#
loop_
_entity_poly.entity_id
_entity_poly.type
_entity_poly.pdbx_seq_one_letter_code
_entity_poly.pdbx_strand_id
1 'polypeptide(L)'
;MSRDRAGVDLHPAAEALQQRLGYRFVKPALLHEALTHRSAAYQNAGGRRRSQKTKGAGSNERLEFMGDRVLGLLMAEWLLERYPDEQEGALGSRLAHLVSRNTLAEIADRFELAGYLTVAAHEARVGVQATASVVADALEAVLGAVFLDGGLDPARKIVRQAWKPMLDAQARPRRTLKLRCRNGFWRGGRFCRFMKQ
;
A
#
# COMPACT_ATOMS: atom_id res chain seq x y z
N MET A 1 -13.93 24.14 -14.40
CA MET A 1 -12.64 23.44 -14.56
C MET A 1 -11.56 24.27 -13.89
N SER A 2 -11.22 23.95 -12.64
CA SER A 2 -10.29 24.75 -11.83
C SER A 2 -8.85 24.29 -12.11
N ARG A 3 -8.06 25.13 -12.79
CA ARG A 3 -6.65 24.86 -13.07
C ARG A 3 -5.81 25.07 -11.81
N ASP A 4 -4.86 24.18 -11.56
CA ASP A 4 -3.81 24.38 -10.56
C ASP A 4 -2.49 24.83 -11.23
N ARG A 5 -1.63 25.53 -10.50
CA ARG A 5 -0.46 26.29 -11.01
C ARG A 5 0.65 25.44 -11.65
N ALA A 6 0.52 24.11 -11.67
CA ALA A 6 1.45 23.17 -12.29
C ALA A 6 1.00 22.62 -13.66
N GLY A 7 -0.19 22.99 -14.16
CA GLY A 7 -0.61 22.65 -15.54
C GLY A 7 -0.78 21.16 -15.83
N VAL A 8 -0.99 20.32 -14.81
CA VAL A 8 -1.37 18.91 -14.99
C VAL A 8 -2.88 18.83 -14.81
N ASP A 9 -3.63 18.74 -15.89
CA ASP A 9 -5.06 18.45 -15.83
C ASP A 9 -5.24 17.08 -15.17
N LEU A 10 -5.95 17.05 -14.04
CA LEU A 10 -6.33 15.78 -13.42
C LEU A 10 -7.25 15.04 -14.39
N HIS A 11 -6.81 13.87 -14.85
CA HIS A 11 -7.64 12.99 -15.66
C HIS A 11 -8.97 12.74 -14.92
N PRO A 12 -10.15 12.75 -15.57
CA PRO A 12 -11.44 12.52 -14.91
C PRO A 12 -11.49 11.26 -14.04
N ALA A 13 -10.72 10.25 -14.43
CA ALA A 13 -10.51 9.03 -13.66
C ALA A 13 -9.93 9.30 -12.25
N ALA A 14 -9.00 10.25 -12.11
CA ALA A 14 -8.44 10.63 -10.81
C ALA A 14 -9.47 11.28 -9.88
N GLU A 15 -10.52 11.93 -10.40
CA GLU A 15 -11.60 12.47 -9.56
C GLU A 15 -12.49 11.37 -8.99
N ALA A 16 -12.85 10.37 -9.81
CA ALA A 16 -13.65 9.23 -9.34
C ALA A 16 -12.94 8.44 -8.24
N LEU A 17 -11.62 8.21 -8.37
CA LEU A 17 -10.84 7.54 -7.34
C LEU A 17 -10.79 8.37 -6.03
N GLN A 18 -10.59 9.68 -6.11
CA GLN A 18 -10.61 10.56 -4.94
C GLN A 18 -11.96 10.52 -4.19
N GLN A 19 -13.07 10.45 -4.93
CA GLN A 19 -14.39 10.29 -4.34
C GLN A 19 -14.53 8.94 -3.61
N ARG A 20 -14.09 7.84 -4.23
CA ARG A 20 -14.11 6.51 -3.60
C ARG A 20 -13.23 6.44 -2.35
N LEU A 21 -12.06 7.06 -2.38
CA LEU A 21 -11.17 7.20 -1.23
C LEU A 21 -11.77 8.11 -0.14
N GLY A 22 -12.71 9.00 -0.48
CA GLY A 22 -13.20 10.03 0.43
C GLY A 22 -12.12 11.06 0.79
N TYR A 23 -11.13 11.25 -0.08
CA TYR A 23 -10.01 12.18 0.10
C TYR A 23 -9.69 12.91 -1.20
N ARG A 24 -9.57 14.23 -1.13
CA ARG A 24 -9.20 15.09 -2.26
C ARG A 24 -7.76 15.58 -2.06
N PHE A 25 -6.91 15.29 -3.03
CA PHE A 25 -5.51 15.68 -2.99
C PHE A 25 -5.33 17.18 -3.19
N VAL A 26 -4.48 17.78 -2.35
CA VAL A 26 -3.98 19.14 -2.51
C VAL A 26 -2.87 19.17 -3.56
N LYS A 27 -2.04 18.12 -3.62
CA LYS A 27 -0.98 17.91 -4.60
C LYS A 27 -1.32 16.73 -5.51
N PRO A 28 -2.01 16.96 -6.63
CA PRO A 28 -2.48 15.86 -7.49
C PRO A 28 -1.36 15.05 -8.13
N ALA A 29 -0.16 15.62 -8.24
CA ALA A 29 1.04 14.93 -8.69
C ALA A 29 1.38 13.70 -7.84
N LEU A 30 1.09 13.72 -6.53
CA LEU A 30 1.33 12.57 -5.64
C LEU A 30 0.41 11.39 -6.00
N LEU A 31 -0.86 11.67 -6.32
CA LEU A 31 -1.79 10.63 -6.79
C LEU A 31 -1.34 10.07 -8.15
N HIS A 32 -0.92 10.94 -9.07
CA HIS A 32 -0.40 10.50 -10.35
C HIS A 32 0.84 9.60 -10.20
N GLU A 33 1.80 9.97 -9.35
CA GLU A 33 2.98 9.15 -9.05
C GLU A 33 2.60 7.81 -8.42
N ALA A 34 1.66 7.79 -7.46
CA ALA A 34 1.18 6.56 -6.84
C ALA A 34 0.55 5.57 -7.82
N LEU A 35 -0.09 6.09 -8.88
CA LEU A 35 -0.73 5.32 -9.95
C LEU A 35 0.20 5.03 -11.13
N THR A 36 1.48 5.41 -11.06
CA THR A 36 2.44 5.16 -12.14
C THR A 36 3.33 3.97 -11.79
N HIS A 37 3.09 2.84 -12.46
CA HIS A 37 3.96 1.68 -12.33
C HIS A 37 5.35 1.97 -12.92
N ARG A 38 6.39 1.31 -12.39
CA ARG A 38 7.78 1.50 -12.83
C ARG A 38 7.96 1.38 -14.34
N SER A 39 7.22 0.50 -15.02
CA SER A 39 7.35 0.31 -16.47
C SER A 39 6.95 1.55 -17.28
N ALA A 40 5.88 2.23 -16.87
CA ALA A 40 5.47 3.49 -17.47
C ALA A 40 6.50 4.58 -17.20
N ALA A 41 7.04 4.64 -15.98
CA ALA A 41 8.10 5.59 -15.62
C ALA A 41 9.36 5.41 -16.51
N TYR A 42 9.76 4.17 -16.78
CA TYR A 42 10.88 3.86 -17.68
C TYR A 42 10.60 4.27 -19.14
N GLN A 43 9.37 4.04 -19.64
CA GLN A 43 8.99 4.40 -21.00
C GLN A 43 8.99 5.93 -21.20
N ASN A 44 8.43 6.68 -20.25
CA ASN A 44 8.33 8.15 -20.31
C ASN A 44 9.70 8.85 -20.26
N ALA A 45 10.74 8.19 -19.74
CA ALA A 45 12.11 8.69 -19.75
C ALA A 45 12.82 8.58 -21.12
N GLY A 46 12.12 8.15 -22.18
CA GLY A 46 12.63 8.12 -23.56
C GLY A 46 13.67 7.04 -23.82
N GLY A 47 13.64 5.93 -23.06
CA GLY A 47 14.55 4.78 -23.22
C GLY A 47 16.03 5.06 -22.89
N ARG A 48 16.43 6.32 -22.70
CA ARG A 48 17.75 6.68 -22.20
C ARG A 48 17.75 6.48 -20.70
N ARG A 49 18.73 5.73 -20.19
CA ARG A 49 19.07 5.73 -18.76
C ARG A 49 19.26 7.19 -18.35
N ARG A 50 18.22 7.84 -17.78
CA ARG A 50 18.41 9.02 -16.93
C ARG A 50 19.58 8.64 -16.03
N SER A 51 20.56 9.53 -15.94
CA SER A 51 21.69 9.40 -15.02
C SER A 51 21.23 8.67 -13.77
N GLN A 52 21.99 7.67 -13.36
CA GLN A 52 21.82 6.74 -12.24
C GLN A 52 21.66 7.43 -10.87
N LYS A 53 21.26 8.71 -10.86
CA LYS A 53 21.15 9.62 -9.73
C LYS A 53 19.88 9.40 -8.91
N THR A 54 18.85 8.75 -9.46
CA THR A 54 17.69 8.31 -8.65
C THR A 54 16.97 7.10 -9.27
N LYS A 55 17.33 5.87 -8.86
CA LYS A 55 16.47 4.69 -9.09
C LYS A 55 15.10 4.96 -8.44
N GLY A 56 14.00 4.72 -9.17
CA GLY A 56 12.63 4.92 -8.68
C GLY A 56 12.10 6.35 -8.77
N ALA A 57 12.74 7.26 -9.53
CA ALA A 57 12.17 8.59 -9.77
C ALA A 57 11.00 8.52 -10.77
N GLY A 58 9.81 8.84 -10.29
CA GLY A 58 8.58 8.89 -11.09
C GLY A 58 7.81 7.57 -11.16
N SER A 59 8.23 6.54 -10.42
CA SER A 59 7.45 5.31 -10.19
C SER A 59 6.85 5.33 -8.78
N ASN A 60 5.80 4.53 -8.58
CA ASN A 60 5.12 4.39 -7.30
C ASN A 60 5.96 3.75 -6.18
N GLU A 61 7.11 3.15 -6.47
CA GLU A 61 7.94 2.36 -5.54
C GLU A 61 8.33 3.13 -4.26
N ARG A 62 8.60 4.44 -4.35
CA ARG A 62 8.94 5.25 -3.16
C ARG A 62 7.72 5.54 -2.28
N LEU A 63 6.57 5.72 -2.90
CA LEU A 63 5.31 5.95 -2.21
C LEU A 63 4.78 4.65 -1.60
N GLU A 64 4.92 3.52 -2.31
CA GLU A 64 4.66 2.17 -1.81
C GLU A 64 5.45 1.90 -0.53
N PHE A 65 6.76 2.17 -0.56
CA PHE A 65 7.62 2.05 0.60
C PHE A 65 7.08 2.85 1.80
N MET A 66 6.66 4.10 1.59
CA MET A 66 6.06 4.93 2.65
C MET A 66 4.73 4.35 3.12
N GLY A 67 3.89 3.94 2.17
CA GLY A 67 2.58 3.35 2.37
C GLY A 67 2.58 2.13 3.28
N ASP A 68 3.48 1.17 3.05
CA ASP A 68 3.64 -0.04 3.89
C ASP A 68 3.88 0.34 5.37
N ARG A 69 4.71 1.36 5.65
CA ARG A 69 4.94 1.81 7.04
C ARG A 69 3.73 2.51 7.63
N VAL A 70 3.08 3.39 6.85
CA VAL A 70 1.88 4.11 7.29
C VAL A 70 0.76 3.12 7.60
N LEU A 71 0.49 2.18 6.70
CA LEU A 71 -0.50 1.13 6.89
C LEU A 71 -0.16 0.26 8.10
N GLY A 72 1.09 -0.17 8.24
CA GLY A 72 1.56 -0.97 9.37
C GLY A 72 1.34 -0.28 10.72
N LEU A 73 1.68 1.00 10.83
CA LEU A 73 1.44 1.80 12.03
C LEU A 73 -0.05 1.92 12.36
N LEU A 74 -0.85 2.35 11.38
CA LEU A 74 -2.29 2.56 11.57
C LEU A 74 -3.03 1.27 11.94
N MET A 75 -2.62 0.15 11.34
CA MET A 75 -3.21 -1.15 11.65
C MET A 75 -2.79 -1.65 13.03
N ALA A 76 -1.53 -1.44 13.44
CA ALA A 76 -1.07 -1.78 14.79
C ALA A 76 -1.80 -0.96 15.87
N GLU A 77 -1.97 0.36 15.65
CA GLU A 77 -2.78 1.24 16.50
C GLU A 77 -4.20 0.69 16.66
N TRP A 78 -4.86 0.39 15.55
CA TRP A 78 -6.24 -0.08 15.56
C TRP A 78 -6.42 -1.47 16.20
N LEU A 79 -5.45 -2.37 16.01
CA LEU A 79 -5.48 -3.69 16.63
C LEU A 79 -5.34 -3.61 18.15
N LEU A 80 -4.47 -2.72 18.66
CA LEU A 80 -4.31 -2.49 20.10
C LEU A 80 -5.60 -1.93 20.72
N GLU A 81 -6.28 -1.01 20.04
CA GLU A 81 -7.57 -0.48 20.48
C GLU A 81 -8.67 -1.56 20.45
N ARG A 82 -8.71 -2.38 19.40
CA ARG A 82 -9.81 -3.33 19.17
C ARG A 82 -9.70 -4.58 20.04
N TYR A 83 -8.47 -5.00 20.37
CA TYR A 83 -8.16 -6.23 21.07
C TYR A 83 -7.17 -5.98 22.24
N PRO A 84 -7.57 -5.19 23.25
CA PRO A 84 -6.66 -4.75 24.32
C PRO A 84 -6.08 -5.89 25.16
N ASP A 85 -6.77 -7.04 25.21
CA ASP A 85 -6.35 -8.21 26.02
C ASP A 85 -5.55 -9.26 25.21
N GLU A 86 -5.33 -9.03 23.91
CA GLU A 86 -4.58 -9.97 23.08
C GLU A 86 -3.06 -9.80 23.23
N GLN A 87 -2.35 -10.92 23.31
CA GLN A 87 -0.88 -10.90 23.36
C GLN A 87 -0.28 -10.56 22.00
N GLU A 88 0.95 -10.03 22.01
CA GLU A 88 1.73 -9.64 20.82
C GLU A 88 1.70 -10.70 19.69
N GLY A 89 1.77 -11.98 20.03
CA GLY A 89 1.71 -13.06 19.02
C GLY A 89 0.40 -13.13 18.24
N ALA A 90 -0.73 -12.90 18.91
CA ALA A 90 -2.04 -12.87 18.26
C ALA A 90 -2.21 -11.59 17.42
N LEU A 91 -1.82 -10.45 17.99
CA LEU A 91 -1.82 -9.15 17.30
C LEU A 91 -0.95 -9.19 16.03
N GLY A 92 0.25 -9.75 16.11
CA GLY A 92 1.16 -9.90 14.96
C GLY A 92 0.57 -10.80 13.86
N SER A 93 -0.13 -11.87 14.22
CA SER A 93 -0.83 -12.73 13.25
C SER A 93 -1.96 -11.98 12.52
N ARG A 94 -2.77 -11.22 13.26
CA ARG A 94 -3.84 -10.38 12.70
C ARG A 94 -3.27 -9.31 11.77
N LEU A 95 -2.21 -8.61 12.22
CA LEU A 95 -1.51 -7.61 11.42
C LEU A 95 -1.03 -8.19 10.11
N ALA A 96 -0.28 -9.30 10.15
CA ALA A 96 0.25 -9.95 8.96
C ALA A 96 -0.83 -10.36 7.95
N HIS A 97 -2.01 -10.77 8.44
CA HIS A 97 -3.15 -11.05 7.57
C HIS A 97 -3.73 -9.77 6.95
N LEU A 98 -3.98 -8.74 7.76
CA LEU A 98 -4.61 -7.48 7.33
C LEU A 98 -3.74 -6.69 6.35
N VAL A 99 -2.43 -6.81 6.44
CA VAL A 99 -1.48 -6.18 5.51
C VAL A 99 -0.93 -7.17 4.46
N SER A 100 -1.58 -8.33 4.31
CA SER A 100 -1.16 -9.30 3.29
C SER A 100 -1.55 -8.85 1.88
N ARG A 101 -0.71 -9.18 0.89
CA ARG A 101 -0.98 -8.88 -0.53
C ARG A 101 -2.39 -9.28 -0.99
N ASN A 102 -2.91 -10.42 -0.51
CA ASN A 102 -4.26 -10.86 -0.85
C ASN A 102 -5.32 -9.89 -0.33
N THR A 103 -5.21 -9.47 0.93
CA THR A 103 -6.12 -8.48 1.52
C THR A 103 -5.99 -7.13 0.84
N LEU A 104 -4.77 -6.67 0.55
CA LEU A 104 -4.57 -5.42 -0.19
C LEU A 104 -5.17 -5.48 -1.59
N ALA A 105 -5.00 -6.58 -2.33
CA ALA A 105 -5.58 -6.75 -3.65
C ALA A 105 -7.12 -6.74 -3.62
N GLU A 106 -7.74 -7.42 -2.64
CA GLU A 106 -9.20 -7.38 -2.43
C GLU A 106 -9.70 -5.96 -2.14
N ILE A 107 -8.94 -5.17 -1.40
CA ILE A 107 -9.28 -3.77 -1.12
C ILE A 107 -9.12 -2.91 -2.36
N ALA A 108 -8.00 -3.08 -3.08
CA ALA A 108 -7.71 -2.35 -4.30
C ALA A 108 -8.78 -2.60 -5.37
N ASP A 109 -9.34 -3.80 -5.44
CA ASP A 109 -10.45 -4.15 -6.33
C ASP A 109 -11.72 -3.37 -6.01
N ARG A 110 -12.07 -3.19 -4.74
CA ARG A 110 -13.21 -2.35 -4.32
C ARG A 110 -13.03 -0.87 -4.66
N PHE A 111 -11.78 -0.42 -4.74
CA PHE A 111 -11.43 0.92 -5.26
C PHE A 111 -11.33 0.97 -6.79
N GLU A 112 -11.47 -0.17 -7.48
CA GLU A 112 -11.27 -0.33 -8.93
C GLU A 112 -9.88 0.15 -9.39
N LEU A 113 -8.85 -0.06 -8.54
CA LEU A 113 -7.55 0.60 -8.69
C LEU A 113 -6.83 0.27 -10.01
N ALA A 114 -7.05 -0.95 -10.52
CA ALA A 114 -6.51 -1.41 -11.80
C ALA A 114 -6.88 -0.51 -12.98
N GLY A 115 -8.07 0.11 -12.95
CA GLY A 115 -8.55 1.01 -14.01
C GLY A 115 -7.84 2.37 -14.03
N TYR A 116 -7.13 2.73 -12.96
CA TYR A 116 -6.44 4.01 -12.82
C TYR A 116 -4.93 3.89 -12.99
N LEU A 117 -4.39 2.66 -13.03
CA LEU A 117 -2.96 2.41 -13.11
C LEU A 117 -2.41 2.69 -14.50
N THR A 118 -1.29 3.43 -14.53
CA THR A 118 -0.52 3.69 -15.74
C THR A 118 0.65 2.71 -15.81
N VAL A 119 0.63 1.82 -16.79
CA VAL A 119 1.69 0.85 -17.10
C VAL A 119 2.17 1.05 -18.54
N ALA A 120 3.36 0.53 -18.88
CA ALA A 120 3.84 0.54 -20.25
C ALA A 120 2.93 -0.28 -21.19
N ALA A 121 2.83 0.11 -22.46
CA ALA A 121 1.89 -0.50 -23.40
C ALA A 121 2.06 -2.02 -23.58
N HIS A 122 3.28 -2.54 -23.47
CA HIS A 122 3.56 -3.98 -23.56
C HIS A 122 3.08 -4.74 -22.31
N GLU A 123 3.17 -4.14 -21.13
CA GLU A 123 2.68 -4.70 -19.87
C GLU A 123 1.15 -4.65 -19.78
N ALA A 124 0.54 -3.59 -20.31
CA ALA A 124 -0.92 -3.49 -20.41
C ALA A 124 -1.51 -4.66 -21.20
N ARG A 125 -0.88 -5.03 -22.33
CA ARG A 125 -1.33 -6.15 -23.19
C ARG A 125 -1.34 -7.50 -22.49
N VAL A 126 -0.45 -7.70 -21.52
CA VAL A 126 -0.36 -8.95 -20.74
C VAL A 126 -1.08 -8.84 -19.38
N GLY A 127 -1.79 -7.73 -19.13
CA GLY A 127 -2.67 -7.57 -17.97
C GLY A 127 -1.96 -7.25 -16.65
N VAL A 128 -0.72 -6.75 -16.68
CA VAL A 128 0.08 -6.50 -15.45
C VAL A 128 -0.64 -5.58 -14.46
N GLN A 129 -1.37 -4.57 -14.96
CA GLN A 129 -2.12 -3.61 -14.13
C GLN A 129 -3.25 -4.24 -13.29
N ALA A 130 -3.67 -5.46 -13.61
CA ALA A 130 -4.69 -6.21 -12.88
C ALA A 130 -4.11 -7.32 -11.98
N THR A 131 -2.78 -7.48 -11.95
CA THR A 131 -2.13 -8.49 -11.10
C THR A 131 -2.20 -8.09 -9.64
N ALA A 132 -2.43 -9.07 -8.75
CA ALA A 132 -2.57 -8.84 -7.31
C ALA A 132 -1.38 -8.11 -6.68
N SER A 133 -0.15 -8.34 -7.16
CA SER A 133 1.02 -7.59 -6.71
C SER A 133 0.93 -6.13 -7.08
N VAL A 134 0.69 -5.80 -8.35
CA VAL A 134 0.70 -4.41 -8.82
C VAL A 134 -0.41 -3.59 -8.20
N VAL A 135 -1.62 -4.14 -8.05
CA VAL A 135 -2.73 -3.41 -7.41
C VAL A 135 -2.52 -3.25 -5.90
N ALA A 136 -1.88 -4.22 -5.23
CA ALA A 136 -1.53 -4.10 -3.82
C ALA A 136 -0.46 -3.02 -3.61
N ASP A 137 0.62 -3.06 -4.39
CA ASP A 137 1.71 -2.08 -4.33
C ASP A 137 1.18 -0.66 -4.64
N ALA A 138 0.25 -0.54 -5.60
CA ALA A 138 -0.43 0.71 -5.91
C ALA A 138 -1.30 1.23 -4.76
N LEU A 139 -2.01 0.36 -4.04
CA LEU A 139 -2.82 0.75 -2.89
C LEU A 139 -1.93 1.30 -1.76
N GLU A 140 -0.80 0.65 -1.50
CA GLU A 140 0.20 1.17 -0.54
C GLU A 140 0.74 2.52 -1.02
N ALA A 141 1.07 2.65 -2.30
CA ALA A 141 1.53 3.91 -2.85
C ALA A 141 0.50 5.04 -2.72
N VAL A 142 -0.79 4.75 -2.91
CA VAL A 142 -1.87 5.71 -2.69
C VAL A 142 -1.94 6.12 -1.22
N LEU A 143 -1.83 5.18 -0.27
CA LEU A 143 -1.78 5.51 1.16
C LEU A 143 -0.56 6.38 1.51
N GLY A 144 0.61 6.07 0.92
CA GLY A 144 1.81 6.88 1.05
C GLY A 144 1.61 8.30 0.49
N ALA A 145 0.95 8.43 -0.66
CA ALA A 145 0.61 9.71 -1.26
C ALA A 145 -0.36 10.52 -0.39
N VAL A 146 -1.42 9.91 0.14
CA VAL A 146 -2.36 10.55 1.07
C VAL A 146 -1.63 11.06 2.30
N PHE A 147 -0.73 10.25 2.87
CA PHE A 147 0.06 10.65 4.03
C PHE A 147 0.97 11.86 3.74
N LEU A 148 1.67 11.88 2.60
CA LEU A 148 2.54 13.00 2.24
C LEU A 148 1.77 14.28 1.84
N ASP A 149 0.51 14.13 1.44
CA ASP A 149 -0.35 15.24 1.05
C ASP A 149 -1.08 15.87 2.25
N GLY A 150 -1.74 15.04 3.07
CA GLY A 150 -2.66 15.46 4.13
C GLY A 150 -2.33 14.94 5.53
N GLY A 151 -1.24 14.19 5.70
CA GLY A 151 -0.80 13.67 6.99
C GLY A 151 -1.49 12.35 7.39
N LEU A 152 -1.36 11.99 8.67
CA LEU A 152 -1.78 10.67 9.16
C LEU A 152 -3.31 10.54 9.31
N ASP A 153 -4.02 11.62 9.61
CA ASP A 153 -5.47 11.56 9.90
C ASP A 153 -6.32 11.14 8.67
N PRO A 154 -6.10 11.70 7.47
CA PRO A 154 -6.81 11.23 6.28
C PRO A 154 -6.49 9.77 5.94
N ALA A 155 -5.21 9.37 6.05
CA ALA A 155 -4.79 7.99 5.85
C ALA A 155 -5.48 7.04 6.85
N ARG A 156 -5.56 7.43 8.14
CA ARG A 156 -6.28 6.68 9.17
C ARG A 156 -7.75 6.48 8.82
N LYS A 157 -8.43 7.54 8.35
CA LYS A 157 -9.85 7.46 7.95
C LYS A 157 -10.05 6.45 6.82
N ILE A 158 -9.22 6.52 5.78
CA ILE A 158 -9.27 5.58 4.65
C ILE A 158 -9.04 4.14 5.13
N VAL A 159 -7.97 3.90 5.89
CA VAL A 159 -7.63 2.57 6.40
C VAL A 159 -8.77 2.03 7.25
N ARG A 160 -9.30 2.80 8.20
CA ARG A 160 -10.41 2.34 9.05
C ARG A 160 -11.67 2.05 8.26
N GLN A 161 -12.02 2.85 7.27
CA GLN A 161 -13.21 2.61 6.45
C GLN A 161 -13.04 1.37 5.55
N ALA A 162 -11.91 1.27 4.85
CA ALA A 162 -11.68 0.21 3.88
C ALA A 162 -11.44 -1.15 4.56
N TRP A 163 -10.66 -1.21 5.65
CA TRP A 163 -10.34 -2.49 6.30
C TRP A 163 -11.40 -2.99 7.27
N LYS A 164 -12.41 -2.18 7.64
CA LYS A 164 -13.44 -2.55 8.61
C LYS A 164 -14.06 -3.94 8.37
N PRO A 165 -14.50 -4.30 7.15
CA PRO A 165 -15.11 -5.61 6.93
C PRO A 165 -14.17 -6.78 7.23
N MET A 166 -12.87 -6.63 6.96
CA MET A 166 -11.87 -7.68 7.12
C MET A 166 -11.34 -7.76 8.56
N LEU A 167 -11.38 -6.64 9.28
CA LEU A 167 -11.17 -6.63 10.73
C LEU A 167 -12.34 -7.35 11.44
N ASP A 168 -13.58 -7.00 11.08
CA ASP A 168 -14.79 -7.58 11.68
C ASP A 168 -14.93 -9.08 11.40
N ALA A 169 -14.46 -9.55 10.25
CA ALA A 169 -14.44 -10.98 9.91
C ALA A 169 -13.48 -11.81 10.78
N GLN A 170 -12.52 -11.19 11.49
CA GLN A 170 -11.54 -11.92 12.30
C GLN A 170 -12.01 -12.13 13.75
N ALA A 171 -13.04 -12.95 13.93
CA ALA A 171 -13.56 -13.31 15.26
C ALA A 171 -12.51 -14.01 16.16
N ARG A 172 -11.51 -14.69 15.59
CA ARG A 172 -10.41 -15.34 16.32
C ARG A 172 -9.08 -15.12 15.60
N PRO A 173 -7.96 -14.94 16.32
CA PRO A 173 -6.66 -14.81 15.68
C PRO A 173 -6.31 -16.12 14.96
N ARG A 174 -5.82 -16.02 13.72
CA ARG A 174 -5.30 -17.18 13.01
C ARG A 174 -4.09 -17.70 13.80
N ARG A 175 -4.09 -18.98 14.15
CA ARG A 175 -2.95 -19.61 14.83
C ARG A 175 -1.77 -19.63 13.87
N THR A 176 -0.84 -18.70 14.02
CA THR A 176 0.52 -18.90 13.54
C THR A 176 1.18 -19.90 14.47
N LEU A 177 1.70 -20.99 13.93
CA LEU A 177 2.58 -21.91 14.66
C LEU A 177 3.84 -21.13 15.07
N LYS A 178 3.79 -20.37 16.17
CA LYS A 178 4.99 -20.08 16.95
C LYS A 178 5.41 -21.44 17.50
N LEU A 179 6.43 -22.06 16.90
CA LEU A 179 7.20 -23.11 17.55
C LEU A 179 7.56 -22.57 18.94
N ARG A 180 6.91 -23.14 19.94
CA ARG A 180 7.01 -22.73 21.33
C ARG A 180 8.45 -22.99 21.78
N CYS A 181 9.32 -21.97 21.74
CA CYS A 181 10.53 -21.98 22.55
C CYS A 181 10.10 -21.97 24.02
N ARG A 182 9.86 -23.16 24.56
CA ARG A 182 9.63 -23.42 25.97
C ARG A 182 11.01 -23.47 26.61
N ASN A 183 11.29 -22.52 27.50
CA ASN A 183 12.36 -22.48 28.49
C ASN A 183 13.64 -23.31 28.22
N GLY A 184 14.72 -22.59 27.88
CA GLY A 184 16.08 -22.90 28.32
C GLY A 184 16.84 -24.02 27.61
N PHE A 185 17.52 -23.68 26.51
CA PHE A 185 18.93 -24.04 26.31
C PHE A 185 19.53 -23.24 25.15
N TRP A 186 20.44 -22.31 25.48
CA TRP A 186 21.26 -21.61 24.50
C TRP A 186 22.46 -22.49 24.14
N ARG A 187 22.46 -23.09 22.95
CA ARG A 187 23.68 -23.56 22.27
C ARG A 187 23.56 -23.37 20.76
N GLY A 188 24.56 -22.68 20.19
CA GLY A 188 24.79 -22.62 18.75
C GLY A 188 24.07 -21.46 18.06
N GLY A 189 24.68 -20.26 18.12
CA GLY A 189 24.17 -19.06 17.50
C GLY A 189 23.86 -19.23 16.00
N ARG A 190 22.60 -18.98 15.63
CA ARG A 190 22.19 -18.49 14.31
C ARG A 190 20.90 -17.71 14.50
N PHE A 191 20.97 -16.42 14.19
CA PHE A 191 19.84 -15.49 14.20
C PHE A 191 18.79 -15.96 13.20
N CYS A 192 17.54 -16.14 13.65
CA CYS A 192 16.42 -16.35 12.74
C CYS A 192 16.09 -14.97 12.13
N ARG A 193 16.69 -14.68 10.98
CA ARG A 193 16.47 -13.45 10.23
C ARG A 193 15.05 -13.51 9.65
N PHE A 194 14.14 -12.71 10.20
CA PHE A 194 12.83 -12.41 9.63
C PHE A 194 13.05 -11.77 8.24
N MET A 195 12.98 -12.56 7.17
CA MET A 195 12.92 -12.04 5.81
C MET A 195 11.44 -11.84 5.45
N LYS A 196 11.02 -10.58 5.38
CA LYS A 196 9.91 -10.17 4.50
C LYS A 196 10.35 -10.49 3.06
N GLN A 197 9.57 -11.30 2.35
CA GLN A 197 9.44 -11.28 0.90
C GLN A 197 7.95 -11.12 0.60
#